data_AF-A0A946S9B9-F1
#
_entry.id   AF-A0A946S9B9-F1
#
_cell.length_a   1.000
_cell.length_b   1.000
_cell.length_c   1.000
_cell.angle_alpha   90.00
_cell.angle_beta   90.00
_cell.angle_gamma   90.00
#
_symmetry.space_group_name_H-M   'P 1'
#
loop_
_entity.id
_entity.type
_entity.pdbx_description
1 polymer ?
#
loop_
_entity_poly.entity_id
_entity_poly.type
_entity_poly.pdbx_seq_one_letter_code
_entity_poly.pdbx_strand_id
1 'polypeptide(L)'
;MKTRLLTLAFAVIAALCMTSPANAQQEEISRTNTNVFRQLRTELPTPNVYRTASGAPGHEYWQQQVDYDMHITLDDNTQRIDGSETITYTNNSPDVLRYLWVQLDQNVRSKDSDSHKIGEDYWGDRESFSTVNKLEPTFEGGFNIESVKDVAGKTLSYTINKTMMRVDLPRPLKSGGVFKFSIDWWYNINNRMEIGGRSGYEHFEENDNYLYTIAQFFPRLAVYSDNEGWQNKQFL
;
A
#
# COMPACT_ATOMS: atom_id res chain seq x y z
N MET A 1 -71.31 -26.69 31.57
CA MET A 1 -70.86 -25.87 30.42
C MET A 1 -69.60 -25.01 30.67
N LYS A 2 -69.06 -24.91 31.90
CA LYS A 2 -67.87 -24.05 32.17
C LYS A 2 -66.51 -24.78 32.14
N THR A 3 -66.51 -26.12 32.21
CA THR A 3 -65.26 -26.91 32.26
C THR A 3 -64.75 -27.41 30.90
N ARG A 4 -65.56 -27.32 29.83
CA ARG A 4 -65.14 -27.67 28.45
C ARG A 4 -64.61 -26.48 27.64
N LEU A 5 -64.82 -25.24 28.11
CA LEU A 5 -64.26 -24.04 27.48
C LEU A 5 -62.80 -23.81 27.88
N LEU A 6 -62.40 -24.16 29.11
CA LEU A 6 -61.02 -23.99 29.57
C LEU A 6 -60.04 -24.96 28.92
N THR A 7 -60.47 -26.18 28.61
CA THR A 7 -59.63 -27.20 27.94
C THR A 7 -59.38 -26.86 26.46
N LEU A 8 -60.31 -26.17 25.81
CA LEU A 8 -60.14 -25.70 24.43
C LEU A 8 -59.21 -24.48 24.36
N ALA A 9 -59.26 -23.59 25.35
CA ALA A 9 -58.38 -22.42 25.43
C ALA A 9 -56.89 -22.81 25.66
N PHE A 10 -56.64 -23.87 26.44
CA PHE A 10 -55.27 -24.36 26.67
C PHE A 10 -54.68 -25.09 25.44
N ALA A 11 -55.51 -25.76 24.65
CA ALA A 11 -55.06 -26.42 23.41
C ALA A 11 -54.71 -25.42 22.29
N VAL A 12 -55.39 -24.27 22.22
CA VAL A 12 -55.09 -23.22 21.23
C VAL A 12 -53.83 -22.42 21.59
N ILE A 13 -53.54 -22.22 22.89
CA ILE A 13 -52.30 -21.55 23.32
C ILE A 13 -51.07 -22.47 23.16
N ALA A 14 -51.23 -23.79 23.33
CA ALA A 14 -50.17 -24.76 23.05
C ALA A 14 -49.88 -24.92 21.55
N ALA A 15 -50.88 -24.74 20.68
CA ALA A 15 -50.72 -24.76 19.23
C ALA A 15 -50.10 -23.48 18.65
N LEU A 16 -50.22 -22.32 19.34
CA LEU A 16 -49.57 -21.07 18.92
C LEU A 16 -48.09 -20.95 19.33
N CYS A 17 -47.58 -21.84 20.18
CA CYS A 17 -46.16 -21.84 20.57
C CYS A 17 -45.27 -22.75 19.71
N MET A 18 -45.80 -23.37 18.65
CA MET A 18 -45.04 -24.23 17.73
C MET A 18 -44.71 -23.60 16.37
N THR A 19 -44.93 -22.31 16.19
CA THR A 19 -44.33 -21.57 15.07
C THR A 19 -42.98 -21.01 15.51
N SER A 20 -41.97 -21.89 15.59
CA SER A 20 -40.59 -21.44 15.51
C SER A 20 -40.45 -20.62 14.23
N PRO A 21 -40.01 -19.35 14.26
CA PRO A 21 -39.49 -18.76 13.04
C PRO A 21 -38.36 -19.69 12.59
N ALA A 22 -38.57 -20.34 11.45
CA ALA A 22 -37.50 -21.00 10.73
C ALA A 22 -36.34 -20.01 10.70
N ASN A 23 -35.19 -20.43 11.26
CA ASN A 23 -33.94 -19.69 11.15
C ASN A 23 -33.89 -19.09 9.74
N ALA A 24 -33.94 -17.76 9.66
CA ALA A 24 -33.33 -17.08 8.56
C ALA A 24 -31.92 -17.65 8.52
N GLN A 25 -31.68 -18.53 7.56
CA GLN A 25 -30.36 -19.02 7.24
C GLN A 25 -29.65 -17.78 6.73
N GLN A 26 -29.05 -17.04 7.68
CA GLN A 26 -28.12 -15.97 7.38
C GLN A 26 -27.11 -16.64 6.46
N GLU A 27 -27.12 -16.26 5.19
CA GLU A 27 -26.09 -16.70 4.26
C GLU A 27 -24.78 -16.54 4.99
N GLU A 28 -24.06 -17.65 5.17
CA GLU A 28 -22.68 -17.57 5.57
C GLU A 28 -22.03 -16.71 4.49
N ILE A 29 -21.72 -15.45 4.81
CA ILE A 29 -20.90 -14.62 3.94
C ILE A 29 -19.58 -15.37 3.86
N SER A 30 -19.44 -16.20 2.84
CA SER A 30 -18.21 -16.92 2.58
C SER A 30 -17.13 -15.86 2.42
N ARG A 31 -16.25 -15.75 3.42
CA ARG A 31 -15.05 -14.91 3.37
C ARG A 31 -14.05 -15.41 2.32
N THR A 32 -14.35 -16.52 1.67
CA THR A 32 -13.56 -17.07 0.59
C THR A 32 -13.90 -16.32 -0.70
N ASN A 33 -12.95 -15.52 -1.16
CA ASN A 33 -13.04 -14.90 -2.48
C ASN A 33 -13.07 -16.02 -3.54
N THR A 34 -14.21 -16.23 -4.20
CA THR A 34 -14.40 -17.24 -5.26
C THR A 34 -14.13 -16.69 -6.66
N ASN A 35 -13.69 -15.42 -6.78
CA ASN A 35 -13.40 -14.79 -8.05
C ASN A 35 -12.29 -15.57 -8.78
N VAL A 36 -12.48 -15.86 -10.06
CA VAL A 36 -11.48 -16.55 -10.89
C VAL A 36 -10.19 -15.73 -11.06
N PHE A 37 -10.28 -14.42 -10.87
CA PHE A 37 -9.17 -13.46 -10.85
C PHE A 37 -8.65 -13.17 -9.45
N ARG A 38 -9.08 -13.92 -8.43
CA ARG A 38 -8.55 -13.77 -7.07
C ARG A 38 -7.05 -14.01 -7.08
N GLN A 39 -6.34 -13.25 -6.25
CA GLN A 39 -4.91 -13.47 -6.11
C GLN A 39 -4.67 -14.85 -5.47
N LEU A 40 -3.80 -15.65 -6.08
CA LEU A 40 -3.45 -17.00 -5.62
C LEU A 40 -2.69 -17.03 -4.28
N ARG A 41 -2.38 -15.86 -3.70
CA ARG A 41 -1.59 -15.70 -2.46
C ARG A 41 -2.36 -15.98 -1.16
N THR A 42 -3.58 -16.51 -1.24
CA THR A 42 -4.35 -16.90 -0.05
C THR A 42 -3.88 -18.20 0.57
N GLU A 43 -3.13 -19.01 -0.19
CA GLU A 43 -2.55 -20.26 0.29
C GLU A 43 -1.23 -19.98 0.99
N LEU A 44 -1.04 -20.57 2.17
CA LEU A 44 0.23 -20.47 2.89
C LEU A 44 1.32 -21.18 2.08
N PRO A 45 2.53 -20.58 1.95
CA PRO A 45 3.62 -21.23 1.23
C PRO A 45 3.99 -22.54 1.92
N THR A 46 4.30 -23.57 1.13
CA THR A 46 4.81 -24.84 1.64
C THR A 46 6.08 -24.60 2.46
N PRO A 47 6.20 -25.17 3.66
CA PRO A 47 7.40 -25.03 4.48
C PRO A 47 8.67 -25.47 3.74
N ASN A 48 9.77 -24.77 3.95
CA ASN A 48 11.06 -25.05 3.32
C ASN A 48 12.22 -24.68 4.29
N VAL A 49 13.45 -24.69 3.80
CA VAL A 49 14.66 -24.37 4.60
C VAL A 49 14.72 -22.91 5.06
N TYR A 50 14.03 -22.01 4.35
CA TYR A 50 13.94 -20.58 4.65
C TYR A 50 12.81 -20.26 5.64
N ARG A 51 11.68 -20.98 5.59
CA ARG A 51 10.52 -20.77 6.48
C ARG A 51 9.90 -22.09 6.93
N THR A 52 9.81 -22.27 8.24
CA THR A 52 9.22 -23.47 8.84
C THR A 52 7.69 -23.48 8.74
N ALA A 53 7.05 -24.62 9.08
CA ALA A 53 5.59 -24.75 9.08
C ALA A 53 4.86 -23.80 10.05
N SER A 54 5.59 -23.23 11.02
CA SER A 54 5.07 -22.20 11.92
C SER A 54 5.09 -20.78 11.33
N GLY A 55 5.71 -20.59 10.17
CA GLY A 55 6.02 -19.28 9.58
C GLY A 55 7.29 -18.63 10.13
N ALA A 56 7.92 -19.21 11.16
CA ALA A 56 9.18 -18.71 11.69
C ALA A 56 10.35 -18.90 10.69
N PRO A 57 11.35 -18.00 10.71
CA PRO A 57 12.63 -18.18 10.01
C PRO A 57 13.22 -19.58 10.18
N GLY A 58 13.56 -20.23 9.08
CA GLY A 58 14.30 -21.48 9.04
C GLY A 58 15.80 -21.25 9.21
N HIS A 59 16.57 -22.35 9.22
CA HIS A 59 18.02 -22.29 9.45
C HIS A 59 18.83 -21.66 8.31
N GLU A 60 18.27 -21.61 7.09
CA GLU A 60 18.87 -20.90 5.95
C GLU A 60 18.20 -19.55 5.64
N TYR A 61 17.34 -19.06 6.55
CA TYR A 61 16.63 -17.81 6.35
C TYR A 61 17.57 -16.64 6.07
N TRP A 62 17.19 -15.79 5.13
CA TRP A 62 17.92 -14.58 4.76
C TRP A 62 16.96 -13.39 4.67
N GLN A 63 17.51 -12.19 4.89
CA GLN A 63 16.86 -10.92 4.64
C GLN A 63 17.84 -10.02 3.92
N GLN A 64 17.34 -9.26 2.94
CA GLN A 64 18.16 -8.22 2.33
C GLN A 64 18.51 -7.15 3.36
N GLN A 65 19.71 -6.59 3.23
CA GLN A 65 20.12 -5.44 4.03
C GLN A 65 20.23 -4.23 3.10
N VAL A 66 19.60 -3.14 3.51
CA VAL A 66 19.63 -1.87 2.78
C VAL A 66 19.94 -0.76 3.76
N ASP A 67 21.07 -0.11 3.56
CA ASP A 67 21.53 1.00 4.37
C ASP A 67 21.29 2.31 3.62
N TYR A 68 20.76 3.31 4.32
CA TYR A 68 20.41 4.61 3.78
C TYR A 68 21.23 5.70 4.46
N ASP A 69 21.81 6.58 3.66
CA ASP A 69 22.36 7.86 4.07
C ASP A 69 21.60 8.96 3.32
N MET A 70 20.86 9.81 4.03
CA MET A 70 19.89 10.72 3.44
C MET A 70 20.11 12.15 3.92
N HIS A 71 20.09 13.09 2.97
CA HIS A 71 19.95 14.51 3.23
C HIS A 71 18.56 14.94 2.78
N ILE A 72 17.77 15.48 3.71
CA ILE A 72 16.37 15.83 3.47
C ILE A 72 16.14 17.26 3.92
N THR A 73 15.50 18.04 3.05
CA THR A 73 15.06 19.41 3.34
C THR A 73 13.55 19.48 3.18
N LEU A 74 12.89 20.12 4.15
CA LEU A 74 11.49 20.49 4.09
C LEU A 74 11.44 22.02 3.95
N ASP A 75 10.83 22.51 2.87
CA ASP A 75 10.67 23.94 2.62
C ASP A 75 9.25 24.39 2.94
N ASP A 76 9.11 25.16 4.03
CA ASP A 76 7.84 25.69 4.51
C ASP A 76 7.23 26.71 3.56
N ASN A 77 7.99 27.37 2.69
CA ASN A 77 7.45 28.39 1.77
C ASN A 77 6.76 27.76 0.56
N THR A 78 7.30 26.64 0.10
CA THR A 78 6.81 25.92 -1.09
C THR A 78 6.07 24.63 -0.74
N GLN A 79 6.03 24.27 0.55
CA GLN A 79 5.50 23.01 1.08
C GLN A 79 6.01 21.80 0.27
N ARG A 80 7.33 21.72 0.11
CA ARG A 80 8.02 20.71 -0.68
C ARG A 80 9.03 19.96 0.18
N ILE A 81 9.25 18.69 -0.13
CA ILE A 81 10.35 17.89 0.41
C ILE A 81 11.34 17.60 -0.71
N ASP A 82 12.59 17.89 -0.44
CA ASP A 82 13.75 17.59 -1.28
C ASP A 82 14.62 16.55 -0.59
N GLY A 83 15.00 15.52 -1.32
CA GLY A 83 15.81 14.42 -0.81
C GLY A 83 16.96 14.08 -1.74
N SER A 84 18.14 13.91 -1.15
CA SER A 84 19.25 13.22 -1.79
C SER A 84 19.62 12.04 -0.91
N GLU A 85 19.48 10.84 -1.44
CA GLU A 85 19.73 9.59 -0.71
C GLU A 85 20.82 8.78 -1.40
N THR A 86 21.71 8.22 -0.59
CA THR A 86 22.67 7.22 -1.00
C THR A 86 22.30 5.90 -0.37
N ILE A 87 22.06 4.91 -1.22
CA ILE A 87 21.56 3.59 -0.85
C ILE A 87 22.67 2.58 -1.05
N THR A 88 22.94 1.79 -0.01
CA THR A 88 23.82 0.62 -0.07
C THR A 88 23.00 -0.64 0.07
N TYR A 89 22.86 -1.40 -1.01
CA TYR A 89 22.12 -2.65 -1.04
C TYR A 89 23.08 -3.83 -0.93
N THR A 90 22.88 -4.68 0.08
CA THR A 90 23.62 -5.93 0.28
C THR A 90 22.73 -7.10 -0.07
N ASN A 91 23.12 -7.87 -1.09
CA ASN A 91 22.36 -9.03 -1.55
C ASN A 91 22.65 -10.26 -0.69
N ASN A 92 21.78 -10.54 0.27
CA ASN A 92 21.88 -11.73 1.13
C ASN A 92 21.12 -12.94 0.58
N SER A 93 20.41 -12.79 -0.55
CA SER A 93 19.73 -13.94 -1.18
C SER A 93 20.73 -14.85 -1.89
N PRO A 94 20.39 -16.13 -2.14
CA PRO A 94 21.21 -17.01 -2.97
C PRO A 94 21.18 -16.63 -4.46
N ASP A 95 20.28 -15.73 -4.86
CA ASP A 95 20.02 -15.38 -6.25
C ASP A 95 20.99 -14.34 -6.79
N VAL A 96 21.16 -14.36 -8.12
CA VAL A 96 21.88 -13.31 -8.84
C VAL A 96 20.90 -12.25 -9.30
N LEU A 97 20.96 -11.07 -8.69
CA LEU A 97 20.09 -9.93 -9.02
C LEU A 97 20.65 -9.14 -10.20
N ARG A 98 19.77 -8.72 -11.12
CA ARG A 98 20.15 -7.89 -12.29
C ARG A 98 19.54 -6.49 -12.27
N TYR A 99 18.61 -6.27 -11.36
CA TYR A 99 17.90 -5.01 -11.18
C TYR A 99 17.41 -4.95 -9.74
N LEU A 100 17.15 -3.73 -9.27
CA LEU A 100 16.55 -3.45 -7.97
C LEU A 100 15.21 -2.74 -8.19
N TRP A 101 14.23 -3.04 -7.35
CA TRP A 101 12.96 -2.32 -7.33
C TRP A 101 12.93 -1.33 -6.16
N VAL A 102 12.48 -0.12 -6.43
CA VAL A 102 12.28 0.97 -5.48
C VAL A 102 10.79 1.33 -5.51
N GLN A 103 10.17 1.44 -4.35
CA GLN A 103 8.79 1.88 -4.14
C GLN A 103 8.77 3.41 -4.14
N LEU A 104 7.85 3.95 -4.94
CA LEU A 104 7.59 5.37 -5.10
C LEU A 104 6.17 5.66 -4.61
N ASP A 105 5.89 5.37 -3.33
CA ASP A 105 4.54 5.38 -2.76
C ASP A 105 3.81 6.73 -2.93
N GLN A 106 4.53 7.87 -2.90
CA GLN A 106 3.92 9.19 -3.15
C GLN A 106 3.31 9.30 -4.55
N ASN A 107 3.73 8.48 -5.52
CA ASN A 107 3.16 8.49 -6.87
C ASN A 107 1.70 8.02 -6.88
N VAL A 108 1.15 7.49 -5.77
CA VAL A 108 -0.29 7.26 -5.63
C VAL A 108 -1.08 8.57 -5.80
N ARG A 109 -0.45 9.71 -5.50
CA ARG A 109 -0.99 11.07 -5.65
C ARG A 109 -0.60 11.75 -6.96
N SER A 110 0.13 11.09 -7.86
CA SER A 110 0.44 11.67 -9.16
C SER A 110 -0.83 11.78 -10.01
N LYS A 111 -0.90 12.78 -10.89
CA LYS A 111 -2.08 13.00 -11.74
C LYS A 111 -2.45 11.79 -12.59
N ASP A 112 -1.46 11.03 -13.02
CA ASP A 112 -1.60 9.84 -13.85
C ASP A 112 -1.80 8.54 -13.04
N SER A 113 -1.87 8.62 -11.71
CA SER A 113 -2.09 7.49 -10.81
C SER A 113 -3.35 6.71 -11.18
N ASP A 114 -3.24 5.39 -11.16
CA ASP A 114 -4.38 4.50 -11.39
C ASP A 114 -5.40 4.54 -10.25
N SER A 115 -5.02 4.99 -9.05
CA SER A 115 -5.95 5.18 -7.92
C SER A 115 -7.13 6.08 -8.30
N HIS A 116 -6.89 7.12 -9.10
CA HIS A 116 -7.94 8.00 -9.60
C HIS A 116 -8.90 7.30 -10.58
N LYS A 117 -8.46 6.24 -11.26
CA LYS A 117 -9.26 5.51 -12.25
C LYS A 117 -10.09 4.38 -11.66
N ILE A 118 -9.67 3.87 -10.51
CA ILE A 118 -10.31 2.74 -9.83
C ILE A 118 -11.06 3.14 -8.56
N GLY A 119 -11.00 4.42 -8.17
CA GLY A 119 -11.76 4.94 -7.03
C GLY A 119 -13.25 4.70 -7.23
N GLU A 120 -13.88 4.09 -6.23
CA GLU A 120 -15.33 3.92 -6.18
C GLU A 120 -15.90 4.97 -5.22
N ASP A 121 -16.85 5.76 -5.70
CA ASP A 121 -17.60 6.71 -4.89
C ASP A 121 -19.09 6.40 -4.95
N TYR A 122 -19.79 6.73 -3.87
CA TYR A 122 -21.25 6.70 -3.84
C TYR A 122 -21.81 8.00 -4.40
N TRP A 123 -22.74 7.89 -5.35
CA TRP A 123 -23.41 9.01 -5.98
C TRP A 123 -24.88 9.02 -5.62
N GLY A 124 -25.35 10.08 -4.97
CA GLY A 124 -26.76 10.34 -4.78
C GLY A 124 -27.42 10.98 -6.01
N ASP A 125 -28.74 11.13 -5.98
CA ASP A 125 -29.50 11.88 -7.00
C ASP A 125 -29.10 13.37 -7.08
N ARG A 126 -28.43 13.87 -6.04
CA ARG A 126 -27.93 15.25 -5.94
C ARG A 126 -26.55 15.23 -5.29
N GLU A 127 -25.59 15.85 -5.97
CA GLU A 127 -24.22 15.98 -5.46
C GLU A 127 -23.78 17.43 -5.37
N SER A 128 -22.81 17.68 -4.50
CA SER A 128 -22.19 19.00 -4.39
C SER A 128 -21.18 19.23 -5.52
N PHE A 129 -21.02 20.48 -5.95
CA PHE A 129 -19.97 20.82 -6.94
C PHE A 129 -18.56 20.51 -6.41
N SER A 130 -18.36 20.59 -5.09
CA SER A 130 -17.11 20.18 -4.45
C SER A 130 -16.84 18.68 -4.64
N THR A 131 -17.86 17.83 -4.57
CA THR A 131 -17.73 16.38 -4.85
C THR A 131 -17.29 16.15 -6.29
N VAL A 132 -17.92 16.83 -7.25
CA VAL A 132 -17.59 16.70 -8.67
C VAL A 132 -16.16 17.18 -8.97
N ASN A 133 -15.73 18.29 -8.38
CA ASN A 133 -14.38 18.81 -8.58
C ASN A 133 -13.27 17.89 -8.04
N LYS A 134 -13.57 17.02 -7.06
CA LYS A 134 -12.59 16.06 -6.52
C LYS A 134 -12.27 14.92 -7.49
N LEU A 135 -13.07 14.72 -8.53
CA LEU A 135 -12.80 13.71 -9.55
C LEU A 135 -11.59 14.02 -10.42
N GLU A 136 -11.26 15.31 -10.56
CA GLU A 136 -10.15 15.76 -11.38
C GLU A 136 -8.94 16.05 -10.49
N PRO A 137 -7.89 15.20 -10.52
CA PRO A 137 -6.69 15.44 -9.71
C PRO A 137 -5.93 16.65 -10.25
N THR A 138 -5.99 17.77 -9.51
CA THR A 138 -5.28 19.01 -9.87
C THR A 138 -3.92 19.15 -9.21
N PHE A 139 -3.70 18.42 -8.12
CA PHE A 139 -2.46 18.43 -7.34
C PHE A 139 -1.30 17.74 -8.09
N GLU A 140 -0.13 18.37 -8.12
CA GLU A 140 1.11 17.80 -8.68
C GLU A 140 1.84 17.00 -7.61
N GLY A 141 1.30 15.81 -7.30
CA GLY A 141 1.89 14.86 -6.36
C GLY A 141 2.82 13.83 -7.02
N GLY A 142 3.48 13.03 -6.19
CA GLY A 142 4.43 12.01 -6.64
C GLY A 142 5.88 12.45 -6.56
N PHE A 143 6.77 11.46 -6.45
CA PHE A 143 8.21 11.66 -6.50
C PHE A 143 8.61 12.10 -7.91
N ASN A 144 9.26 13.25 -7.97
CA ASN A 144 10.00 13.71 -9.14
C ASN A 144 11.44 13.25 -8.97
N ILE A 145 11.84 12.25 -9.76
CA ILE A 145 13.21 11.72 -9.73
C ILE A 145 14.07 12.59 -10.64
N GLU A 146 15.02 13.32 -10.03
CA GLU A 146 15.94 14.19 -10.76
C GLU A 146 17.15 13.41 -11.28
N SER A 147 17.65 12.46 -10.49
CA SER A 147 18.87 11.74 -10.85
C SER A 147 18.97 10.38 -10.17
N VAL A 148 19.52 9.39 -10.88
CA VAL A 148 19.90 8.08 -10.33
C VAL A 148 21.31 7.77 -10.82
N LYS A 149 22.27 7.65 -9.90
CA LYS A 149 23.70 7.58 -10.23
C LYS A 149 24.42 6.50 -9.43
N ASP A 150 25.47 5.92 -10.00
CA ASP A 150 26.39 5.07 -9.25
C ASP A 150 27.39 5.89 -8.43
N VAL A 151 28.23 5.21 -7.64
CA VAL A 151 29.28 5.84 -6.82
C VAL A 151 30.35 6.60 -7.62
N ALA A 152 30.46 6.35 -8.92
CA ALA A 152 31.38 7.08 -9.81
C ALA A 152 30.70 8.30 -10.45
N GLY A 153 29.44 8.59 -10.09
CA GLY A 153 28.65 9.69 -10.64
C GLY A 153 28.04 9.39 -12.01
N LYS A 154 28.11 8.14 -12.50
CA LYS A 154 27.55 7.75 -13.79
C LYS A 154 26.05 7.52 -13.65
N THR A 155 25.27 8.08 -14.58
CA THR A 155 23.84 7.85 -14.66
C THR A 155 23.51 6.36 -14.85
N LEU A 156 22.59 5.86 -14.04
CA LEU A 156 22.04 4.51 -14.12
C LEU A 156 20.77 4.50 -14.95
N SER A 157 20.55 3.42 -15.69
CA SER A 157 19.29 3.19 -16.39
C SER A 157 18.21 2.82 -15.38
N TYR A 158 17.07 3.50 -15.45
CA TYR A 158 15.92 3.17 -14.63
C TYR A 158 14.61 3.33 -15.42
N THR A 159 13.56 2.70 -14.94
CA THR A 159 12.21 2.83 -15.50
C THR A 159 11.23 3.03 -14.35
N ILE A 160 10.49 4.14 -14.38
CA ILE A 160 9.36 4.35 -13.48
C ILE A 160 8.13 3.70 -14.10
N ASN A 161 7.49 2.84 -13.32
CA ASN A 161 6.22 2.22 -13.61
C ASN A 161 5.27 2.53 -12.43
N LYS A 162 4.62 3.69 -12.53
CA LYS A 162 3.64 4.20 -11.53
C LYS A 162 4.27 4.32 -10.14
N THR A 163 3.78 3.59 -9.13
CA THR A 163 4.30 3.61 -7.75
C THR A 163 5.54 2.74 -7.55
N MET A 164 6.16 2.27 -8.64
CA MET A 164 7.36 1.45 -8.60
C MET A 164 8.41 1.99 -9.58
N MET A 165 9.69 1.87 -9.24
CA MET A 165 10.82 2.17 -10.10
C MET A 165 11.78 0.99 -10.15
N ARG A 166 12.19 0.59 -11.35
CA ARG A 166 13.20 -0.46 -11.57
C ARG A 166 14.52 0.19 -11.96
N VAL A 167 15.57 -0.08 -11.20
CA VAL A 167 16.95 0.35 -11.50
C VAL A 167 17.73 -0.83 -12.06
N ASP A 168 18.24 -0.70 -13.28
CA ASP A 168 19.02 -1.76 -13.93
C ASP A 168 20.48 -1.73 -13.46
N LEU A 169 20.98 -2.88 -12.99
CA LEU A 169 22.34 -2.98 -12.50
C LEU A 169 23.33 -3.10 -13.68
N PRO A 170 24.40 -2.30 -13.72
CA PRO A 170 25.41 -2.39 -14.79
C PRO A 170 26.10 -3.75 -14.85
N ARG A 171 26.16 -4.45 -13.71
CA ARG A 171 26.68 -5.81 -13.58
C ARG A 171 25.77 -6.62 -12.65
N PRO A 172 25.56 -7.93 -12.91
CA PRO A 172 24.78 -8.77 -12.01
C PRO A 172 25.37 -8.79 -10.60
N LEU A 173 24.52 -8.62 -9.60
CA LEU A 173 24.85 -8.64 -8.18
C LEU A 173 24.67 -10.06 -7.64
N LYS A 174 25.80 -10.72 -7.35
CA LYS A 174 25.81 -12.08 -6.78
C LYS A 174 25.41 -12.07 -5.30
N SER A 175 25.13 -13.24 -4.75
CA SER A 175 24.97 -13.44 -3.30
C SER A 175 26.21 -12.92 -2.54
N GLY A 176 25.97 -12.23 -1.41
CA GLY A 176 26.95 -11.49 -0.63
C GLY A 176 27.46 -10.20 -1.29
N GLY A 177 27.02 -9.89 -2.51
CA GLY A 177 27.46 -8.70 -3.24
C GLY A 177 26.82 -7.43 -2.71
N VAL A 178 27.56 -6.31 -2.82
CA VAL A 178 27.08 -4.98 -2.44
C VAL A 178 26.98 -4.08 -3.67
N PHE A 179 25.91 -3.31 -3.77
CA PHE A 179 25.74 -2.26 -4.77
C PHE A 179 25.34 -0.94 -4.10
N LYS A 180 26.05 0.14 -4.44
CA LYS A 180 25.80 1.47 -3.89
C LYS A 180 25.45 2.43 -5.02
N PHE A 181 24.41 3.22 -4.82
CA PHE A 181 23.90 4.19 -5.78
C PHE A 181 23.18 5.33 -5.05
N SER A 182 22.94 6.44 -5.73
CA SER A 182 22.21 7.59 -5.19
C SER A 182 20.97 7.92 -6.00
N ILE A 183 19.97 8.50 -5.34
CA ILE A 183 18.77 9.06 -5.94
C ILE A 183 18.59 10.49 -5.43
N ASP A 184 18.45 11.43 -6.35
CA ASP A 184 18.00 12.79 -6.06
C ASP A 184 16.53 12.92 -6.46
N TRP A 185 15.70 13.42 -5.56
CA TRP A 185 14.25 13.47 -5.73
C TRP A 185 13.61 14.61 -4.97
N TRP A 186 12.39 14.98 -5.37
CA TRP A 186 11.54 15.89 -4.61
C TRP A 186 10.06 15.58 -4.81
N TYR A 187 9.20 16.05 -3.90
CA TYR A 187 7.75 16.04 -4.12
C TYR A 187 7.05 17.17 -3.34
N ASN A 188 5.92 17.61 -3.86
CA ASN A 188 5.06 18.57 -3.18
C ASN A 188 4.27 17.87 -2.07
N ILE A 189 4.13 18.52 -0.92
CA ILE A 189 3.32 18.04 0.19
C ILE A 189 1.87 18.46 -0.08
N ASN A 190 0.93 17.51 -0.03
CA ASN A 190 -0.48 17.80 -0.25
C ASN A 190 -1.09 18.55 0.95
N ASN A 191 -2.00 19.49 0.69
CA ASN A 191 -2.89 20.02 1.73
C ASN A 191 -3.87 18.92 2.13
N ARG A 192 -3.75 18.39 3.35
CA ARG A 192 -4.59 17.26 3.80
C ARG A 192 -6.01 17.69 4.14
N MET A 193 -6.25 18.97 4.41
CA MET A 193 -7.59 19.49 4.69
C MET A 193 -8.41 19.62 3.42
N GLU A 194 -7.76 19.83 2.27
CA GLU A 194 -8.41 19.90 0.96
C GLU A 194 -8.49 18.54 0.25
N ILE A 195 -7.34 17.86 0.12
CA ILE A 195 -7.18 16.64 -0.66
C ILE A 195 -7.52 15.39 0.17
N GLY A 196 -7.48 15.49 1.50
CA GLY A 196 -7.66 14.35 2.39
C GLY A 196 -6.45 13.42 2.46
N GLY A 197 -6.66 12.30 3.13
CA GLY A 197 -5.62 11.33 3.48
C GLY A 197 -4.91 11.68 4.79
N ARG A 198 -4.11 10.73 5.30
CA ARG A 198 -3.40 10.87 6.59
C ARG A 198 -2.10 11.66 6.47
N SER A 199 -1.49 11.62 5.29
CA SER A 199 -0.25 12.34 4.98
C SER A 199 -0.55 13.66 4.30
N GLY A 200 0.21 14.70 4.64
CA GLY A 200 0.11 16.05 4.10
C GLY A 200 0.40 17.12 5.16
N TYR A 201 0.21 18.38 4.77
CA TYR A 201 0.25 19.51 5.69
C TYR A 201 -1.16 19.99 6.04
N GLU A 202 -1.26 20.70 7.15
CA GLU A 202 -2.41 21.50 7.57
C GLU A 202 -1.93 22.91 7.92
N HIS A 203 -2.57 23.94 7.35
CA HIS A 203 -2.24 25.34 7.59
C HIS A 203 -3.14 25.91 8.69
N PHE A 204 -2.54 26.61 9.64
CA PHE A 204 -3.19 27.29 10.74
C PHE A 204 -3.17 28.80 10.48
N GLU A 205 -4.30 29.34 10.01
CA GLU A 205 -4.41 30.76 9.63
C GLU A 205 -4.15 31.72 10.80
N GLU A 206 -4.49 31.33 12.03
CA GLU A 206 -4.37 32.19 13.22
C GLU A 206 -2.93 32.66 13.50
N ASN A 207 -1.93 31.86 13.11
CA ASN A 207 -0.52 32.10 13.40
C ASN A 207 0.42 31.87 12.21
N ASP A 208 -0.15 31.72 11.01
CA ASP A 208 0.55 31.46 9.76
C ASP A 208 1.59 30.33 9.87
N ASN A 209 1.13 29.17 10.34
CA ASN A 209 1.99 28.02 10.61
C ASN A 209 1.45 26.75 9.98
N TYR A 210 2.35 25.78 9.75
CA TYR A 210 2.02 24.50 9.13
C TYR A 210 2.32 23.33 10.08
N LEU A 211 1.39 22.39 10.16
CA LEU A 211 1.61 21.08 10.76
C LEU A 211 1.83 20.05 9.65
N TYR A 212 2.98 19.37 9.70
CA TYR A 212 3.29 18.31 8.75
C TYR A 212 3.07 16.94 9.38
N THR A 213 2.39 16.06 8.65
CA THR A 213 2.33 14.62 8.96
C THR A 213 2.70 13.89 7.69
N ILE A 214 3.89 13.28 7.66
CA ILE A 214 4.41 12.68 6.45
C ILE A 214 4.66 11.17 6.67
N ALA A 215 3.99 10.35 5.88
CA ALA A 215 4.23 8.92 5.78
C ALA A 215 4.84 8.58 4.42
N GLN A 216 5.56 7.46 4.32
CA GLN A 216 6.11 6.97 3.05
C GLN A 216 6.93 8.05 2.31
N PHE A 217 7.78 8.77 3.06
CA PHE A 217 8.32 10.07 2.63
C PHE A 217 9.56 9.99 1.74
N PHE A 218 10.08 8.80 1.42
CA PHE A 218 11.27 8.63 0.59
C PHE A 218 11.14 7.40 -0.33
N PRO A 219 11.82 7.39 -1.50
CA PRO A 219 11.93 6.21 -2.35
C PRO A 219 12.58 5.04 -1.59
N ARG A 220 11.85 3.95 -1.43
CA ARG A 220 12.27 2.84 -0.56
C ARG A 220 12.49 1.57 -1.34
N LEU A 221 13.59 0.85 -1.10
CA LEU A 221 13.82 -0.44 -1.75
C LEU A 221 12.66 -1.39 -1.45
N ALA A 222 12.13 -1.99 -2.52
CA ALA A 222 11.12 -3.01 -2.41
C ALA A 222 11.70 -4.22 -1.69
N VAL A 223 10.84 -4.94 -0.97
CA VAL A 223 11.24 -6.19 -0.35
C VAL A 223 11.57 -7.21 -1.45
N TYR A 224 12.73 -7.87 -1.33
CA TYR A 224 13.02 -9.11 -2.04
C TYR A 224 13.02 -10.25 -1.04
N SER A 225 12.17 -11.26 -1.24
CA SER A 225 11.99 -12.37 -0.31
C SER A 225 12.04 -13.75 -0.98
N ASP A 226 12.24 -14.77 -0.16
CA ASP A 226 12.29 -16.18 -0.53
C ASP A 226 10.98 -16.72 -1.12
N ASN A 227 9.83 -16.10 -0.80
CA ASN A 227 8.51 -16.60 -1.18
C ASN A 227 7.86 -15.86 -2.36
N GLU A 228 8.18 -14.58 -2.60
CA GLU A 228 7.57 -13.79 -3.67
C GLU A 228 8.57 -13.11 -4.60
N GLY A 229 9.88 -13.21 -4.33
CA GLY A 229 10.88 -12.41 -5.01
C GLY A 229 10.65 -10.94 -4.72
N TRP A 230 10.54 -10.10 -5.76
CA TRP A 230 10.29 -8.66 -5.58
C TRP A 230 8.83 -8.36 -5.24
N GLN A 231 8.60 -7.64 -4.14
CA GLN A 231 7.31 -7.03 -3.80
C GLN A 231 7.10 -5.76 -4.63
N ASN A 232 6.69 -5.92 -5.89
CA ASN A 232 6.53 -4.82 -6.86
C ASN A 232 5.09 -4.59 -7.34
N LYS A 233 4.11 -4.99 -6.53
CA LYS A 233 2.71 -4.63 -6.78
C LYS A 233 2.54 -3.13 -6.57
N GLN A 234 1.73 -2.53 -7.43
CA GLN A 234 1.40 -1.11 -7.37
C GLN A 234 0.68 -0.81 -6.05
N PHE A 235 1.12 0.25 -5.37
CA PHE A 235 0.35 0.92 -4.34
C PHE A 235 -0.75 1.73 -5.02
N LEU A 236 -2.00 1.48 -4.66
CA LEU A 236 -3.21 2.02 -5.25
C LEU A 236 -4.15 2.52 -4.17
#